data_AF-A0A1S3MIJ9-F1
#
_entry.id   AF-A0A1S3MIJ9-F1
#
_cell.length_a   1.000
_cell.length_b   1.000
_cell.length_c   1.000
_cell.angle_alpha   90.00
_cell.angle_beta   90.00
_cell.angle_gamma   90.00
#
_symmetry.space_group_name_H-M   'P 1'
#
loop_
_entity.id
_entity.type
_entity.pdbx_description
1 polymer ?
#
loop_
_entity_poly.entity_id
_entity_poly.type
_entity_poly.pdbx_seq_one_letter_code
_entity_poly.pdbx_strand_id
1 'polypeptide(L)'
;MFLPSALCPVVMKTSNVLQLHVDAASEHSVGPKQGRPSGARETVYLGGVPDGVDVPGLPAALPSFHGCVRRAVLNQRPAVLSKPLSVRGAVGTQGCPAM
;
A
#
# COMPACT_ATOMS: atom_id res chain seq x y z
N MET A 1 -8.41 23.73 16.70
CA MET A 1 -8.93 22.91 15.57
C MET A 1 -7.75 22.24 14.90
N PHE A 2 -7.24 21.16 15.50
CA PHE A 2 -6.17 20.36 14.90
C PHE A 2 -6.85 19.38 13.93
N LEU A 3 -6.67 19.56 12.62
CA LEU A 3 -6.91 18.44 11.70
C LEU A 3 -5.93 17.33 12.13
N PRO A 4 -6.37 16.08 12.32
CA PRO A 4 -5.42 14.99 12.44
C PRO A 4 -4.65 14.97 11.12
N SER A 5 -3.34 15.19 11.19
CA SER A 5 -2.44 15.18 10.03
C SER A 5 -2.55 13.82 9.34
N ALA A 6 -3.44 13.73 8.35
CA ALA A 6 -3.61 12.51 7.57
C ALA A 6 -2.40 12.41 6.65
N LEU A 7 -1.41 11.62 7.05
CA LEU A 7 -0.24 11.32 6.23
C LEU A 7 -0.71 10.76 4.89
N CYS A 8 -0.25 11.36 3.80
CA CYS A 8 -0.56 10.90 2.44
C CYS A 8 0.70 10.31 1.80
N PRO A 9 1.05 9.04 2.12
CA PRO A 9 2.18 8.39 1.50
C PRO A 9 1.90 8.15 0.02
N VAL A 10 2.86 8.51 -0.83
CA VAL A 10 2.85 8.24 -2.27
C VAL A 10 4.11 7.44 -2.61
N VAL A 11 3.92 6.29 -3.23
CA VAL A 11 5.01 5.44 -3.70
C VAL A 11 5.05 5.48 -5.21
N MET A 12 6.20 5.84 -5.77
CA MET A 12 6.44 5.85 -7.21
C MET A 12 7.59 4.91 -7.54
N LYS A 13 7.39 4.06 -8.56
CA LYS A 13 8.43 3.14 -9.05
C LYS A 13 8.76 3.49 -10.49
N THR A 14 10.01 3.86 -10.74
CA THR A 14 10.53 4.19 -12.07
C THR A 14 11.73 3.30 -12.35
N SER A 15 11.55 2.28 -13.20
CA SER A 15 12.58 1.26 -13.46
C SER A 15 13.03 0.58 -12.15
N ASN A 16 14.29 0.74 -11.77
CA ASN A 16 14.88 0.23 -10.53
C ASN A 16 14.92 1.27 -9.40
N VAL A 17 14.29 2.44 -9.56
CA VAL A 17 14.22 3.47 -8.53
C VAL A 17 12.85 3.45 -7.89
N LEU A 18 12.81 3.37 -6.56
CA LEU A 18 11.62 3.53 -5.74
C LEU A 18 11.70 4.86 -5.00
N GLN A 19 10.64 5.65 -5.05
CA GLN A 19 10.52 6.92 -4.34
C GLN A 19 9.33 6.85 -3.41
N LEU A 20 9.55 7.25 -2.16
CA LEU A 20 8.54 7.38 -1.13
C LEU A 20 8.40 8.85 -0.77
N HIS A 21 7.23 9.40 -0.96
CA HIS A 21 6.89 10.76 -0.55
C HIS A 21 5.87 10.71 0.58
N VAL A 22 6.12 11.45 1.65
CA VAL A 22 5.22 11.58 2.80
C VAL A 22 5.10 13.06 3.11
N ASP A 23 3.96 13.64 2.75
CA ASP A 23 3.65 15.06 2.91
C ASP A 23 4.70 15.99 2.26
N ALA A 24 5.67 16.51 3.04
CA ALA A 24 6.74 17.37 2.53
C ALA A 24 8.10 16.65 2.44
N ALA A 25 8.22 15.43 2.98
CA ALA A 25 9.44 14.64 2.98
C ALA A 25 9.45 13.66 1.81
N SER A 26 10.63 13.41 1.22
CA SER A 26 10.80 12.42 0.16
C SER A 26 12.08 11.65 0.38
N GLU A 27 12.00 10.33 0.22
CA GLU A 27 13.13 9.41 0.22
C GLU A 27 13.17 8.64 -1.10
N HIS A 28 14.36 8.22 -1.51
CA HIS A 28 14.50 7.34 -2.67
C HIS A 28 15.43 6.18 -2.37
N SER A 29 15.21 5.07 -3.04
CA SER A 29 16.06 3.89 -2.96
C SER A 29 16.22 3.28 -4.33
N VAL A 30 17.43 2.80 -4.61
CA VAL A 30 17.75 2.15 -5.89
C VAL A 30 17.84 0.65 -5.64
N GLY A 31 16.89 -0.09 -6.21
CA GLY A 31 16.88 -1.54 -6.17
C GLY A 31 17.80 -2.16 -7.23
N PRO A 32 17.93 -3.50 -7.20
CA PRO A 32 18.58 -4.26 -8.26
C PRO A 32 17.95 -3.93 -9.61
N LYS A 33 18.74 -4.02 -10.70
CA LYS A 33 18.18 -3.91 -12.06
C LYS A 33 17.18 -5.04 -12.25
N GLN A 34 15.90 -4.70 -12.19
CA GLN A 34 14.84 -5.64 -12.50
C GLN A 34 14.78 -5.85 -14.02
N GLY A 35 14.52 -7.09 -14.42
CA GLY A 35 14.26 -7.42 -15.83
C GLY A 35 13.00 -6.74 -16.35
N ARG A 36 12.62 -7.04 -17.59
CA ARG A 36 11.43 -6.48 -18.22
C ARG A 36 10.19 -6.78 -17.35
N PRO A 37 9.34 -5.79 -17.04
CA PRO A 37 8.12 -6.04 -16.28
C PRO A 37 7.29 -7.12 -16.99
N SER A 38 6.85 -8.12 -16.24
CA SER A 38 6.20 -9.33 -16.78
C SER A 38 4.83 -9.08 -17.42
N GLY A 39 4.28 -7.85 -17.33
CA GLY A 39 2.92 -7.53 -17.79
C GLY A 39 1.80 -8.34 -17.12
N ALA A 40 2.14 -9.13 -16.10
CA ALA A 40 1.21 -9.98 -15.39
C ALA A 40 0.31 -9.15 -14.46
N ARG A 41 -0.93 -9.61 -14.25
CA ARG A 41 -1.79 -9.06 -13.20
C ARG A 41 -1.23 -9.45 -11.85
N GLU A 42 -0.83 -8.46 -11.07
CA GLU A 42 -0.43 -8.65 -9.68
C GLU A 42 -1.60 -8.35 -8.74
N THR A 43 -1.61 -9.04 -7.59
CA THR A 43 -2.58 -8.80 -6.52
C THR A 43 -1.99 -7.80 -5.53
N VAL A 44 -2.75 -6.76 -5.19
CA VAL A 44 -2.34 -5.76 -4.21
C VAL A 44 -2.99 -6.08 -2.87
N TYR A 45 -2.15 -6.18 -1.84
CA TYR A 45 -2.58 -6.36 -0.46
C TYR A 45 -2.52 -5.03 0.27
N LEU A 46 -3.53 -4.76 1.10
CA LEU A 46 -3.63 -3.53 1.88
C LEU A 46 -3.83 -3.89 3.34
N GLY A 47 -3.01 -3.32 4.20
CA GLY A 47 -3.03 -3.56 5.64
C GLY A 47 -2.18 -4.74 6.11
N GLY A 48 -1.75 -5.63 5.23
CA GLY A 48 -0.88 -6.77 5.56
C GLY A 48 -0.94 -7.84 4.49
N VAL A 49 0.00 -8.79 4.54
CA VAL A 49 0.02 -9.96 3.65
C VAL A 49 -0.54 -11.16 4.40
N PRO A 50 -1.43 -11.97 3.79
CA PRO A 50 -2.02 -13.12 4.46
C PRO A 50 -1.01 -14.26 4.65
N ASP A 51 -1.24 -15.08 5.69
CA ASP A 51 -0.42 -16.27 5.94
C ASP A 51 -0.39 -17.20 4.72
N GLY A 52 0.81 -17.66 4.37
CA GLY A 52 1.05 -18.57 3.25
C GLY A 52 1.32 -17.90 1.90
N VAL A 53 1.30 -16.56 1.82
CA VAL A 53 1.78 -15.84 0.64
C VAL A 53 3.22 -15.40 0.86
N ASP A 54 4.13 -15.99 0.10
CA ASP A 54 5.54 -15.57 0.08
C ASP A 54 5.70 -14.38 -0.88
N VAL A 55 6.16 -13.25 -0.35
CA VAL A 55 6.44 -12.04 -1.13
C VAL A 55 7.93 -11.82 -1.16
N PRO A 56 8.60 -12.01 -2.32
CA PRO A 56 10.04 -11.87 -2.42
C PRO A 56 10.53 -10.51 -1.91
N GLY A 57 11.48 -10.53 -0.98
CA GLY A 57 12.06 -9.32 -0.40
C GLY A 57 11.22 -8.68 0.72
N LEU A 58 10.09 -9.27 1.11
CA LEU A 58 9.34 -8.85 2.29
C LEU A 58 9.80 -9.68 3.51
N PRO A 59 10.16 -9.04 4.64
CA PRO A 59 10.40 -9.77 5.88
C PRO A 59 9.19 -10.61 6.29
N ALA A 60 9.43 -11.84 6.76
CA ALA A 60 8.38 -12.78 7.14
C ALA A 60 7.44 -12.29 8.27
N ALA A 61 7.83 -11.24 9.01
CA ALA A 61 7.12 -10.75 10.19
C ALA A 61 6.79 -9.24 10.09
N LEU A 62 6.28 -8.79 8.94
CA LEU A 62 5.76 -7.42 8.88
C LEU A 62 4.45 -7.32 9.71
N PRO A 63 4.36 -6.40 10.67
CA PRO A 63 3.11 -6.19 11.40
C PRO A 63 2.01 -5.71 10.45
N SER A 64 0.79 -6.16 10.71
CA SER A 64 -0.38 -5.62 10.02
C SER A 64 -0.58 -4.15 10.40
N PHE A 65 -1.07 -3.35 9.47
CA PHE A 65 -1.40 -1.95 9.70
C PHE A 65 -2.69 -1.84 10.51
N HIS A 66 -2.64 -1.06 11.59
CA HIS A 66 -3.79 -0.72 12.40
C HIS A 66 -4.12 0.76 12.22
N GLY A 67 -5.26 1.04 11.61
CA GLY A 67 -5.71 2.41 11.36
C GLY A 67 -6.77 2.46 10.28
N CYS A 68 -7.04 3.67 9.78
CA CYS A 68 -7.93 3.83 8.64
C CYS A 68 -7.17 4.25 7.39
N VAL A 69 -7.39 3.52 6.30
CA VAL A 69 -6.96 3.91 4.96
C VAL A 69 -8.17 4.38 4.17
N ARG A 70 -8.07 5.57 3.59
CA ARG A 70 -9.10 6.16 2.74
C ARG A 70 -8.45 6.79 1.51
N ARG A 71 -9.21 6.91 0.41
CA ARG A 71 -8.74 7.54 -0.83
C ARG A 71 -7.47 6.90 -1.41
N ALA A 72 -7.39 5.56 -1.37
CA ALA A 72 -6.31 4.84 -2.03
C ALA A 72 -6.40 4.98 -3.55
N VAL A 73 -5.27 5.25 -4.19
CA VAL A 73 -5.15 5.38 -5.65
C VAL A 73 -4.01 4.49 -6.11
N LEU A 74 -4.27 3.61 -7.07
CA LEU A 74 -3.28 2.72 -7.65
C LEU A 74 -3.16 3.01 -9.14
N ASN A 75 -1.94 3.32 -9.61
CA ASN A 75 -1.70 3.64 -11.02
C ASN A 75 -2.70 4.68 -11.58
N GLN A 76 -2.89 5.78 -10.83
CA GLN A 76 -3.83 6.87 -11.14
C GLN A 76 -5.33 6.47 -11.15
N ARG A 77 -5.67 5.25 -10.74
CA ARG A 77 -7.05 4.77 -10.64
C ARG A 77 -7.47 4.68 -9.17
N PRO A 78 -8.57 5.33 -8.76
CA PRO A 78 -9.09 5.17 -7.41
C PRO A 78 -9.38 3.69 -7.12
N ALA A 79 -8.85 3.17 -6.01
CA ALA A 79 -9.10 1.81 -5.59
C ALA A 79 -10.46 1.72 -4.85
N VAL A 80 -11.29 0.77 -5.25
CA VAL A 80 -12.60 0.53 -4.62
C VAL A 80 -12.41 -0.32 -3.37
N LEU A 81 -12.23 0.33 -2.22
CA LEU A 81 -12.02 -0.35 -0.93
C LEU A 81 -13.30 -1.00 -0.36
N SER A 82 -14.48 -0.61 -0.85
CA SER A 82 -15.78 -1.15 -0.39
C SER A 82 -16.09 -2.54 -0.93
N LYS A 83 -15.42 -2.98 -2.01
CA LYS A 83 -15.59 -4.30 -2.64
C LYS A 83 -14.23 -4.92 -2.96
N PRO A 84 -13.44 -5.30 -1.93
CA PRO A 84 -12.17 -5.97 -2.14
C PRO A 84 -12.36 -7.40 -2.68
N LEU A 85 -11.32 -7.96 -3.30
CA LEU A 85 -11.32 -9.34 -3.77
C LEU A 85 -11.44 -10.35 -2.62
N SER A 86 -10.80 -10.05 -1.49
CA SER A 86 -10.84 -10.85 -0.27
C SER A 86 -10.49 -9.98 0.93
N VAL A 87 -10.98 -10.37 2.12
CA VAL A 87 -10.73 -9.70 3.40
C VAL A 87 -10.27 -10.74 4.40
N ARG A 88 -9.25 -10.40 5.20
CA ARG A 88 -8.80 -11.22 6.33
C ARG A 88 -8.74 -10.37 7.59
N GLY A 89 -9.22 -10.93 8.69
CA GLY A 89 -9.26 -10.27 10.00
C GLY A 89 -10.43 -9.28 10.15
N ALA A 90 -10.34 -8.43 11.17
CA ALA A 90 -11.35 -7.44 11.52
C ALA A 90 -11.16 -6.15 10.71
N VAL A 91 -11.66 -6.11 9.47
CA VAL A 91 -11.52 -4.96 8.56
C VAL A 91 -12.89 -4.36 8.23
N GLY A 92 -13.06 -3.06 8.44
CA GLY A 92 -14.22 -2.30 8.00
C GLY A 92 -14.04 -1.77 6.57
N THR A 93 -14.89 -2.17 5.64
CA THR A 93 -14.82 -1.74 4.22
C THR A 93 -15.72 -0.54 3.89
N GLN A 94 -16.62 -0.17 4.81
CA GLN A 94 -17.64 0.86 4.59
C GLN A 94 -17.23 2.26 5.07
N GLY A 95 -15.97 2.44 5.47
CA GLY A 95 -15.43 3.74 5.87
C GLY A 95 -14.62 3.70 7.15
N CYS A 96 -14.01 4.83 7.48
CA CYS A 96 -13.35 5.01 8.77
C CYS A 96 -14.41 5.21 9.86
N PRO A 97 -14.24 4.61 11.06
CA PRO A 97 -15.04 5.00 12.20
C PRO A 97 -14.84 6.50 12.49
N ALA A 98 -15.92 7.21 12.75
CA ALA A 98 -15.84 8.52 13.37
C ALA A 98 -15.42 8.28 14.82
N MET A 99 -14.22 8.74 15.19
CA MET A 99 -13.83 8.83 16.59
C MET A 99 -14.69 9.87 17.31
#